data_AF-A0A8T7N4M1-F1
#
_entry.id   AF-A0A8T7N4M1-F1
#
_cell.length_a   1.000
_cell.length_b   1.000
_cell.length_c   1.000
_cell.angle_alpha   90.00
_cell.angle_beta   90.00
_cell.angle_gamma   90.00
#
_symmetry.space_group_name_H-M   'P 1'
#
loop_
_entity.id
_entity.type
_entity.pdbx_description
1 polymer ?
#
loop_
_entity_poly.entity_id
_entity_poly.type
_entity_poly.pdbx_seq_one_letter_code
_entity_poly.pdbx_strand_id
1 'polypeptide(L)'
;MNNAEELSPLLTNTVSTRKIDLAGEKALLGVDVPDSLDLPGDMPVFLDYQARWFEDESEVCIAEKSRRTGLTWAEAGRNVITAAKPKRRGGRNVFYVGSKQEMALEYISACALFSRAFNQLADADVYEQTFWDRDKKEEILTYMIRFPNSGFKIQALSSRPSNLRGLQGDVVIDEAAFHESLDELLKAAMALTMWGARVRIISTHNGVDNLFNQYIQEAREGRKDYSVHRITLDDAIADGLYRRICYVTGREWSPESEQKWRDDLYKNAPTREDADEEYGCIPKKSGGAYIPHALIEMAMIRDIPILTFEAPDDFISRAAWLRESEVLTW
;
A
#
# COMPACT_ATOMS: atom_id res chain seq x y z
N MET A 1 16.17 14.03 -39.39
CA MET A 1 16.56 14.86 -38.22
C MET A 1 15.72 14.39 -37.06
N ASN A 2 16.26 13.49 -36.24
CA ASN A 2 15.60 12.94 -35.07
C ASN A 2 15.81 13.92 -33.91
N ASN A 3 14.73 14.57 -33.45
CA ASN A 3 14.69 15.13 -32.11
C ASN A 3 14.32 14.00 -31.15
N ALA A 4 15.33 13.32 -30.62
CA ALA A 4 15.17 12.61 -29.36
C ALA A 4 15.27 13.67 -28.27
N GLU A 5 14.13 14.06 -27.69
CA GLU A 5 14.13 14.74 -26.40
C GLU A 5 14.76 13.77 -25.38
N GLU A 6 15.99 14.07 -24.97
CA GLU A 6 16.62 13.43 -23.83
C GLU A 6 15.73 13.69 -22.61
N LEU A 7 15.06 12.64 -22.14
CA LEU A 7 14.45 12.58 -20.81
C LEU A 7 15.56 12.70 -19.76
N SER A 8 15.97 13.93 -19.47
CA SER A 8 16.82 14.25 -18.32
C SER A 8 16.14 13.78 -17.03
N PRO A 9 16.84 13.16 -16.08
CA PRO A 9 16.25 12.81 -14.79
C PRO A 9 15.71 14.07 -14.09
N LEU A 10 14.45 14.02 -13.65
CA LEU A 10 13.76 15.13 -12.96
C LEU A 10 14.41 15.51 -11.64
N LEU A 11 15.13 14.58 -11.01
CA LEU A 11 15.87 14.77 -9.77
C LEU A 11 17.37 14.76 -10.04
N THR A 12 18.04 15.86 -9.71
CA THR A 12 19.51 15.93 -9.73
C THR A 12 20.00 15.78 -8.28
N ASN A 13 20.87 14.79 -8.03
CA ASN A 13 21.44 14.56 -6.70
C ASN A 13 22.34 15.76 -6.34
N THR A 14 21.88 16.62 -5.43
CA THR A 14 22.52 17.92 -5.21
C THR A 14 23.53 17.95 -4.06
N VAL A 15 23.37 17.24 -2.93
CA VAL A 15 24.36 17.26 -1.81
C VAL A 15 24.33 15.97 -0.94
N SER A 16 25.45 15.69 -0.25
CA SER A 16 25.86 14.50 0.52
C SER A 16 24.80 13.77 1.36
N THR A 17 24.78 12.44 1.25
CA THR A 17 24.12 11.55 2.20
C THR A 17 24.58 11.83 3.63
N ARG A 18 23.66 12.23 4.51
CA ARG A 18 23.94 12.52 5.92
C ARG A 18 23.33 11.43 6.79
N LYS A 19 24.08 10.97 7.79
CA LYS A 19 23.53 10.16 8.89
C LYS A 19 22.65 11.06 9.76
N ILE A 20 21.39 10.69 9.97
CA ILE A 20 20.46 11.49 10.77
C ILE A 20 20.41 11.06 12.23
N ASP A 21 20.11 12.03 13.09
CA ASP A 21 19.58 11.76 14.41
C ASP A 21 18.09 11.42 14.28
N LEU A 22 17.81 10.13 14.11
CA LEU A 22 16.44 9.65 13.91
C LEU A 22 15.51 10.03 15.07
N ALA A 23 16.01 10.09 16.30
CA ALA A 23 15.20 10.46 17.47
C ALA A 23 14.80 11.95 17.41
N GLY A 24 15.74 12.82 17.03
CA GLY A 24 15.48 14.24 16.82
C GLY A 24 14.45 14.51 15.71
N GLU A 25 14.59 13.84 14.56
CA GLU A 25 13.65 13.98 13.43
C GLU A 25 12.23 13.47 13.79
N LYS A 26 12.16 12.33 14.50
CA LYS A 26 10.89 11.81 15.01
C LYS A 26 10.19 12.84 15.90
N ALA A 27 10.91 13.46 16.83
CA ALA A 27 10.35 14.48 17.72
C ALA A 27 9.91 15.75 16.97
N LEU A 28 10.66 16.17 15.96
CA LEU A 28 10.34 17.36 15.14
C LEU A 28 9.05 17.18 14.34
N LEU A 29 8.86 16.00 13.75
CA LEU A 29 7.68 15.67 12.93
C LEU A 29 6.56 14.98 13.71
N GLY A 30 6.68 14.84 15.03
CA GLY A 30 5.65 14.23 15.89
C GLY A 30 5.43 12.73 15.65
N VAL A 31 6.45 12.02 15.17
CA VAL A 31 6.41 10.59 14.88
C VAL A 31 6.74 9.79 16.14
N ASP A 32 5.76 9.02 16.63
CA ASP A 32 5.88 8.19 17.82
C ASP A 32 6.01 6.70 17.46
N VAL A 33 7.26 6.27 17.19
CA VAL A 33 7.60 4.86 16.95
C VAL A 33 8.60 4.40 18.01
N PRO A 34 8.26 3.37 18.82
CA PRO A 34 9.15 2.82 19.85
C PRO A 34 10.52 2.43 19.31
N ASP A 35 11.53 2.47 20.17
CA ASP A 35 12.90 2.11 19.78
C ASP A 35 13.25 0.63 19.97
N SER A 36 12.48 -0.09 20.78
CA SER A 36 12.59 -1.52 21.07
C SER A 36 11.26 -2.25 20.89
N LEU A 37 11.36 -3.54 20.55
CA LEU A 37 10.23 -4.47 20.44
C LEU A 37 10.12 -5.23 21.77
N ASP A 38 9.47 -4.62 22.74
CA ASP A 38 9.27 -5.21 24.08
C ASP A 38 7.91 -5.91 24.13
N LEU A 39 7.88 -7.17 23.68
CA LEU A 39 6.72 -8.06 23.80
C LEU A 39 7.05 -9.21 24.76
N PRO A 40 6.07 -9.74 25.53
CA PRO A 40 6.25 -10.95 26.32
C PRO A 40 6.64 -12.10 25.39
N GLY A 41 7.55 -12.98 25.85
CA GLY A 41 8.14 -14.02 25.00
C GLY A 41 7.16 -15.05 24.41
N ASP A 42 5.95 -15.12 24.93
CA ASP A 42 4.85 -15.97 24.46
C ASP A 42 3.89 -15.25 23.49
N MET A 43 3.98 -13.92 23.35
CA MET A 43 3.12 -13.16 22.45
C MET A 43 3.74 -13.06 21.05
N PRO A 44 3.03 -13.44 19.98
CA PRO A 44 3.54 -13.30 18.62
C PRO A 44 3.72 -11.82 18.27
N VAL A 45 4.80 -11.49 17.55
CA VAL A 45 5.08 -10.12 17.11
C VAL A 45 3.93 -9.59 16.25
N PHE A 46 3.50 -10.40 15.28
CA PHE A 46 2.40 -10.13 14.37
C PHE A 46 1.10 -10.76 14.87
N LEU A 47 -0.01 -10.08 14.66
CA LEU A 47 -1.36 -10.67 14.77
C LEU A 47 -1.61 -11.58 13.55
N ASP A 48 -2.60 -12.46 13.62
CA ASP A 48 -2.77 -13.50 12.61
C ASP A 48 -3.00 -12.94 11.19
N TYR A 49 -3.81 -11.88 11.01
CA TYR A 49 -3.94 -11.21 9.70
C TYR A 49 -2.64 -10.57 9.22
N GLN A 50 -1.82 -10.07 10.13
CA GLN A 50 -0.51 -9.49 9.80
C GLN A 50 0.46 -10.58 9.37
N ALA A 51 0.41 -11.76 10.02
CA ALA A 51 1.19 -12.92 9.65
C ALA A 51 0.77 -13.47 8.27
N ARG A 52 -0.54 -13.61 8.01
CA ARG A 52 -1.05 -14.01 6.69
C ARG A 52 -0.60 -13.07 5.57
N TRP A 53 -0.61 -11.76 5.82
CA TRP A 53 -0.06 -10.77 4.89
C TRP A 53 1.45 -10.92 4.70
N PHE A 54 2.19 -11.07 5.79
CA PHE A 54 3.64 -11.21 5.78
C PHE A 54 4.11 -12.42 4.95
N GLU A 55 3.39 -13.53 5.08
CA GLU A 55 3.69 -14.81 4.43
C GLU A 55 3.31 -14.86 2.95
N ASP A 56 2.53 -13.90 2.46
CA ASP A 56 2.14 -13.87 1.06
C ASP A 56 3.32 -13.50 0.14
N GLU A 57 3.71 -14.46 -0.69
CA GLU A 57 4.80 -14.35 -1.66
C GLU A 57 4.33 -13.99 -3.08
N SER A 58 3.04 -13.71 -3.28
CA SER A 58 2.51 -13.32 -4.58
C SER A 58 3.22 -12.07 -5.11
N GLU A 59 3.39 -12.01 -6.43
CA GLU A 59 4.07 -10.89 -7.10
C GLU A 59 3.37 -9.57 -6.81
N VAL A 60 2.03 -9.55 -6.92
CA VAL A 60 1.19 -8.42 -6.55
C VAL A 60 0.22 -8.84 -5.45
N CYS A 61 0.23 -8.12 -4.33
CA CYS A 61 -0.77 -8.26 -3.27
C CYS A 61 -1.46 -6.93 -3.00
N ILE A 62 -2.76 -6.98 -2.81
CA ILE A 62 -3.60 -5.84 -2.41
C ILE A 62 -4.18 -6.13 -1.04
N ALA A 63 -4.01 -5.19 -0.10
CA ALA A 63 -4.70 -5.20 1.18
C ALA A 63 -5.82 -4.15 1.19
N GLU A 64 -7.05 -4.63 1.12
CA GLU A 64 -8.26 -3.91 1.47
C GLU A 64 -8.46 -4.02 2.98
N LYS A 65 -8.03 -3.00 3.73
CA LYS A 65 -7.95 -3.10 5.20
C LYS A 65 -8.73 -1.99 5.91
N SER A 66 -9.12 -2.28 7.14
CA SER A 66 -9.59 -1.28 8.11
C SER A 66 -8.46 -0.36 8.53
N ARG A 67 -8.79 0.89 8.87
CA ARG A 67 -7.84 1.80 9.51
C ARG A 67 -7.29 1.23 10.82
N ARG A 68 -6.07 1.67 11.15
CA ARG A 68 -5.39 1.41 12.44
C ARG A 68 -5.20 -0.08 12.78
N THR A 69 -5.03 -0.94 11.78
CA THR A 69 -4.71 -2.37 11.92
C THR A 69 -3.20 -2.68 11.91
N GLY A 70 -2.33 -1.68 11.70
CA GLY A 70 -0.87 -1.89 11.73
C GLY A 70 -0.30 -2.75 10.60
N LEU A 71 -1.01 -2.91 9.48
CA LEU A 71 -0.53 -3.73 8.36
C LEU A 71 0.76 -3.18 7.74
N THR A 72 0.89 -1.86 7.57
CA THR A 72 2.12 -1.19 7.11
C THR A 72 3.32 -1.50 8.01
N TRP A 73 3.09 -1.61 9.33
CA TRP A 73 4.13 -2.00 10.28
C TRP A 73 4.57 -3.46 10.07
N ALA A 74 3.62 -4.37 9.80
CA ALA A 74 3.95 -5.74 9.43
C ALA A 74 4.75 -5.83 8.13
N GLU A 75 4.36 -5.04 7.12
CA GLU A 75 5.09 -4.93 5.85
C GLU A 75 6.53 -4.41 6.06
N ALA A 76 6.73 -3.42 6.94
CA ALA A 76 8.08 -2.93 7.28
C ALA A 76 8.98 -4.06 7.80
N GLY A 77 8.48 -4.93 8.70
CA GLY A 77 9.23 -6.10 9.17
C GLY A 77 9.59 -7.07 8.05
N ARG A 78 8.67 -7.32 7.11
CA ARG A 78 8.91 -8.15 5.92
C ARG A 78 9.96 -7.56 4.99
N ASN A 79 9.91 -6.24 4.81
CA ASN A 79 10.83 -5.52 3.94
C ASN A 79 12.24 -5.51 4.51
N VAL A 80 12.40 -5.40 5.83
CA VAL A 80 13.69 -5.59 6.50
C VAL A 80 14.29 -6.96 6.21
N ILE A 81 13.50 -8.02 6.35
CA ILE A 81 13.98 -9.39 6.06
C ILE A 81 14.34 -9.52 4.58
N THR A 82 13.57 -8.90 3.69
CA THR A 82 13.85 -8.90 2.25
C THR A 82 15.15 -8.17 1.93
N ALA A 83 15.33 -6.95 2.45
CA ALA A 83 16.52 -6.15 2.20
C ALA A 83 17.76 -6.74 2.86
N ALA A 84 17.64 -7.45 3.98
CA ALA A 84 18.77 -8.11 4.65
C ALA A 84 19.23 -9.41 3.96
N LYS A 85 18.38 -10.06 3.16
CA LYS A 85 18.75 -11.29 2.44
C LYS A 85 19.76 -11.01 1.32
N PRO A 86 20.70 -11.92 1.01
CA PRO A 86 21.52 -11.82 -0.19
C PRO A 86 20.68 -12.07 -1.46
N LYS A 87 21.12 -11.54 -2.60
CA LYS A 87 20.42 -11.66 -3.90
C LYS A 87 20.02 -13.10 -4.24
N ARG A 88 20.91 -14.08 -4.00
CA ARG A 88 20.67 -15.52 -4.25
C ARG A 88 19.52 -16.14 -3.44
N ARG A 89 19.07 -15.47 -2.38
CA ARG A 89 17.92 -15.87 -1.53
C ARG A 89 16.73 -14.94 -1.72
N GLY A 90 16.66 -14.24 -2.85
CA GLY A 90 15.58 -13.31 -3.16
C GLY A 90 15.67 -11.96 -2.48
N GLY A 91 16.85 -11.56 -1.97
CA GLY A 91 17.03 -10.21 -1.46
C GLY A 91 16.94 -9.15 -2.55
N ARG A 92 16.34 -8.00 -2.22
CA ARG A 92 16.05 -6.88 -3.15
C ARG A 92 16.10 -5.54 -2.41
N ASN A 93 16.21 -4.44 -3.16
CA ASN A 93 15.86 -3.14 -2.61
C ASN A 93 14.36 -3.08 -2.33
N VAL A 94 13.94 -2.17 -1.44
CA VAL A 94 12.53 -1.88 -1.17
C VAL A 94 12.31 -0.37 -1.26
N PHE A 95 11.22 0.00 -1.92
CA PHE A 95 10.78 1.37 -2.09
C PHE A 95 9.40 1.56 -1.49
N TYR A 96 9.30 2.40 -0.47
CA TYR A 96 8.03 2.77 0.13
C TYR A 96 7.54 4.08 -0.45
N VAL A 97 6.26 4.13 -0.80
CA VAL A 97 5.59 5.30 -1.35
C VAL A 97 4.38 5.61 -0.47
N GLY A 98 4.51 6.66 0.35
CA GLY A 98 3.44 7.20 1.18
C GLY A 98 2.85 8.48 0.59
N SER A 99 1.70 8.92 1.12
CA SER A 99 1.03 10.15 0.69
C SER A 99 1.71 11.42 1.25
N LYS A 100 2.41 11.30 2.39
CA LYS A 100 3.03 12.40 3.13
C LYS A 100 4.44 12.06 3.66
N GLN A 101 5.21 13.09 4.02
CA GLN A 101 6.58 12.94 4.53
C GLN A 101 6.62 12.28 5.92
N GLU A 102 5.66 12.58 6.79
CA GLU A 102 5.56 12.01 8.14
C GLU A 102 5.39 10.48 8.06
N MET A 103 4.59 9.99 7.10
CA MET A 103 4.43 8.56 6.86
C MET A 103 5.71 7.89 6.38
N ALA A 104 6.48 8.57 5.53
CA ALA A 104 7.78 8.07 5.09
C ALA A 104 8.75 7.92 6.28
N LEU A 105 8.73 8.87 7.22
CA LEU A 105 9.54 8.79 8.45
C LEU A 105 9.02 7.72 9.42
N GLU A 106 7.70 7.59 9.60
CA GLU A 106 7.08 6.52 10.39
C GLU A 106 7.49 5.13 9.87
N TYR A 107 7.38 4.93 8.55
CA TYR A 107 7.72 3.66 7.90
C TYR A 107 9.21 3.34 8.04
N ILE A 108 10.11 4.30 7.80
CA ILE A 108 11.55 4.08 7.97
C ILE A 108 11.91 3.86 9.44
N SER A 109 11.25 4.54 10.38
CA SER A 109 11.42 4.29 11.81
C SER A 109 11.00 2.86 12.20
N ALA A 110 9.88 2.36 11.65
CA ALA A 110 9.46 0.98 11.84
C ALA A 110 10.48 -0.01 11.24
N CYS A 111 11.01 0.27 10.04
CA CYS A 111 12.08 -0.54 9.45
C CYS A 111 13.33 -0.55 10.34
N ALA A 112 13.73 0.59 10.91
CA ALA A 112 14.88 0.67 11.80
C ALA A 112 14.66 -0.17 13.07
N LEU A 113 13.47 -0.09 13.68
CA LEU A 113 13.07 -0.91 14.82
C LEU A 113 13.22 -2.41 14.53
N PHE A 114 12.61 -2.91 13.44
CA PHE A 114 12.70 -4.32 13.07
C PHE A 114 14.12 -4.77 12.75
N SER A 115 14.88 -3.91 12.08
CA SER A 115 16.22 -4.27 11.69
C SER A 115 17.14 -4.39 12.92
N ARG A 116 16.93 -3.57 13.97
CA ARG A 116 17.60 -3.73 15.28
C ARG A 116 17.16 -5.04 15.94
N ALA A 117 15.86 -5.29 16.00
CA ALA A 117 15.30 -6.48 16.64
C ALA A 117 15.76 -7.80 16.01
N PHE A 118 15.89 -7.85 14.67
CA PHE A 118 16.40 -9.04 13.97
C PHE A 118 17.93 -9.18 13.98
N ASN A 119 18.64 -8.33 14.72
CA ASN A 119 20.10 -8.22 14.72
C ASN A 119 20.67 -8.08 13.29
N GLN A 120 19.92 -7.45 12.39
CA GLN A 120 20.33 -7.20 11.00
C GLN A 120 21.05 -5.85 10.85
N LEU A 121 21.13 -5.05 11.93
CA LEU A 121 21.80 -3.74 11.99
C LEU A 121 22.98 -3.70 12.98
N ALA A 122 23.87 -4.69 13.01
CA ALA A 122 25.08 -4.55 13.85
C ALA A 122 25.86 -3.24 13.57
N ASP A 123 25.66 -2.59 12.41
CA ASP A 123 26.29 -1.30 12.02
C ASP A 123 25.40 -0.34 11.17
N ALA A 124 24.08 -0.46 11.18
CA ALA A 124 23.29 0.26 10.16
C ALA A 124 22.63 1.55 10.67
N ASP A 125 23.06 2.62 10.03
CA ASP A 125 22.62 3.99 10.24
C ASP A 125 21.41 4.33 9.37
N VAL A 126 20.51 5.17 9.87
CA VAL A 126 19.50 5.81 9.03
C VAL A 126 20.14 7.02 8.35
N TYR A 127 20.00 7.06 7.03
CA TYR A 127 20.53 8.13 6.21
C TYR A 127 19.39 8.96 5.64
N GLU A 128 19.62 10.26 5.58
CA GLU A 128 18.83 11.21 4.84
C GLU A 128 19.56 11.56 3.56
N GLN A 129 18.79 11.61 2.47
CA GLN A 129 19.27 12.09 1.19
C GLN A 129 18.25 13.08 0.61
N THR A 130 18.73 14.28 0.35
CA THR A 130 17.96 15.36 -0.26
C THR A 130 18.11 15.33 -1.78
N PHE A 131 17.00 15.39 -2.48
CA PHE A 131 16.96 15.52 -3.94
C PHE A 131 16.37 16.87 -4.32
N TRP A 132 17.01 17.60 -5.24
CA TRP A 132 16.40 18.80 -5.80
C TRP A 132 15.35 18.42 -6.84
N ASP A 133 14.11 18.82 -6.60
CA ASP A 133 13.03 18.71 -7.56
C ASP A 133 12.93 19.96 -8.42
N ARG A 134 13.19 19.79 -9.71
CA ARG A 134 13.16 20.89 -10.69
C ARG A 134 11.75 21.41 -10.96
N ASP A 135 10.71 20.57 -10.79
CA ASP A 135 9.34 20.93 -11.14
C ASP A 135 8.70 21.82 -10.08
N LYS A 136 8.78 21.43 -8.80
CA LYS A 136 8.27 22.26 -7.69
C LYS A 136 9.31 23.23 -7.11
N LYS A 137 10.56 23.17 -7.59
CA LYS A 137 11.69 23.98 -7.09
C LYS A 137 11.87 23.82 -5.59
N GLU A 138 11.77 22.59 -5.11
CA GLU A 138 11.86 22.25 -3.69
C GLU A 138 12.85 21.10 -3.46
N GLU A 139 13.30 20.96 -2.22
CA GLU A 139 14.10 19.82 -1.77
C GLU A 139 13.18 18.67 -1.32
N ILE A 140 13.30 17.51 -1.96
CA ILE A 140 12.63 16.27 -1.56
C ILE A 140 13.57 15.51 -0.63
N LEU A 141 13.18 15.43 0.63
CA LEU A 141 13.83 14.60 1.63
C LEU A 141 13.41 13.14 1.46
N THR A 142 14.39 12.25 1.38
CA THR A 142 14.16 10.80 1.38
C THR A 142 14.93 10.16 2.53
N TYR A 143 14.25 9.28 3.24
CA TYR A 143 14.82 8.50 4.33
C TYR A 143 15.20 7.11 3.83
N MET A 144 16.36 6.61 4.25
CA MET A 144 16.91 5.34 3.76
C MET A 144 17.65 4.57 4.84
N ILE A 145 17.49 3.25 4.82
CA ILE A 145 18.31 2.30 5.58
C ILE A 145 19.11 1.47 4.57
N ARG A 146 20.41 1.38 4.77
CA ARG A 146 21.30 0.51 3.97
C ARG A 146 21.60 -0.76 4.75
N PHE A 147 21.65 -1.89 4.03
CA PHE A 147 22.01 -3.20 4.58
C PHE A 147 23.37 -3.61 3.98
N PRO A 148 24.51 -3.28 4.63
CA PRO A 148 25.83 -3.45 4.02
C PRO A 148 26.14 -4.90 3.63
N ASN A 149 25.70 -5.86 4.44
CA ASN A 149 25.94 -7.29 4.23
C ASN A 149 25.24 -7.85 2.98
N SER A 150 24.09 -7.28 2.59
CA SER A 150 23.34 -7.71 1.41
C SER A 150 23.55 -6.81 0.20
N GLY A 151 23.98 -5.56 0.43
CA GLY A 151 24.12 -4.52 -0.60
C GLY A 151 22.80 -3.84 -0.99
N PHE A 152 21.69 -4.15 -0.31
CA PHE A 152 20.37 -3.55 -0.59
C PHE A 152 20.04 -2.39 0.34
N LYS A 153 18.95 -1.69 0.01
CA LYS A 153 18.41 -0.58 0.79
C LYS A 153 16.89 -0.64 0.89
N ILE A 154 16.37 -0.05 1.95
CA ILE A 154 14.98 0.38 2.06
C ILE A 154 14.98 1.90 1.94
N GLN A 155 14.16 2.45 1.04
CA GLN A 155 14.08 3.89 0.82
C GLN A 155 12.62 4.33 0.75
N ALA A 156 12.27 5.35 1.53
CA ALA A 156 10.97 6.00 1.44
C ALA A 156 11.05 7.15 0.43
N LEU A 157 10.15 7.13 -0.55
CA LEU A 157 10.05 8.06 -1.67
C LEU A 157 8.74 8.86 -1.56
N SER A 158 8.73 10.05 -2.17
CA SER A 158 7.47 10.76 -2.39
C SER A 158 6.60 10.05 -3.44
N SER A 159 5.30 10.32 -3.42
CA SER A 159 4.25 9.76 -4.29
C SER A 159 4.36 10.08 -5.78
N ARG A 160 5.52 10.53 -6.26
CA ARG A 160 5.70 10.87 -7.68
C ARG A 160 6.06 9.63 -8.50
N PRO A 161 5.33 9.34 -9.60
CA PRO A 161 5.63 8.21 -10.47
C PRO A 161 7.05 8.20 -11.03
N SER A 162 7.62 9.37 -11.31
CA SER A 162 8.99 9.50 -11.82
C SER A 162 10.06 8.95 -10.89
N ASN A 163 9.81 8.92 -9.58
CA ASN A 163 10.76 8.39 -8.59
C ASN A 163 10.97 6.89 -8.73
N LEU A 164 9.95 6.15 -9.19
CA LEU A 164 10.03 4.70 -9.34
C LEU A 164 10.69 4.29 -10.67
N ARG A 165 10.67 5.17 -11.68
CA ARG A 165 11.21 4.87 -13.01
C ARG A 165 12.73 4.74 -12.93
N GLY A 166 13.25 3.60 -13.38
CA GLY A 166 14.69 3.30 -13.37
C GLY A 166 15.21 2.70 -12.06
N LEU A 167 14.34 2.50 -11.06
CA LEU A 167 14.69 1.73 -9.87
C LEU A 167 14.48 0.23 -10.11
N GLN A 168 15.03 -0.61 -9.22
CA GLN A 168 14.78 -2.05 -9.21
C GLN A 168 14.71 -2.55 -7.77
N GLY A 169 13.56 -3.10 -7.41
CA GLY A 169 13.26 -3.55 -6.05
C GLY A 169 11.76 -3.66 -5.82
N ASP A 170 11.38 -4.21 -4.67
CA ASP A 170 9.98 -4.30 -4.25
C ASP A 170 9.40 -2.90 -4.00
N VAL A 171 8.12 -2.72 -4.26
CA VAL A 171 7.40 -1.46 -4.06
C VAL A 171 6.24 -1.65 -3.09
N VAL A 172 6.17 -0.78 -2.09
CA VAL A 172 5.04 -0.66 -1.17
C VAL A 172 4.34 0.66 -1.47
N ILE A 173 3.11 0.60 -1.94
CA ILE A 173 2.23 1.75 -2.15
C ILE A 173 1.23 1.76 -0.99
N ASP A 174 1.44 2.65 -0.04
CA ASP A 174 0.58 2.80 1.14
C ASP A 174 -0.41 3.94 0.94
N GLU A 175 -1.58 3.82 1.56
CA GLU A 175 -2.75 4.68 1.33
C GLU A 175 -3.09 4.83 -0.17
N ALA A 176 -3.00 3.73 -0.93
CA ALA A 176 -3.14 3.73 -2.40
C ALA A 176 -4.36 4.52 -2.90
N ALA A 177 -5.53 4.36 -2.27
CA ALA A 177 -6.77 5.02 -2.69
C ALA A 177 -6.77 6.56 -2.53
N PHE A 178 -5.74 7.13 -1.89
CA PHE A 178 -5.58 8.55 -1.61
C PHE A 178 -4.45 9.22 -2.40
N HIS A 179 -3.80 8.49 -3.33
CA HIS A 179 -2.84 9.09 -4.27
C HIS A 179 -3.55 9.70 -5.47
N GLU A 180 -3.26 10.97 -5.77
CA GLU A 180 -3.82 11.68 -6.93
C GLU A 180 -3.44 11.04 -8.28
N SER A 181 -2.25 10.43 -8.36
CA SER A 181 -1.73 9.79 -9.58
C SER A 181 -1.46 8.30 -9.37
N LEU A 182 -2.40 7.60 -8.71
CA LEU A 182 -2.28 6.17 -8.44
C LEU A 182 -2.08 5.35 -9.72
N ASP A 183 -2.71 5.73 -10.82
CA ASP A 183 -2.61 5.07 -12.13
C ASP A 183 -1.16 5.04 -12.65
N GLU A 184 -0.48 6.18 -12.66
CA GLU A 184 0.90 6.28 -13.13
C GLU A 184 1.90 5.67 -12.13
N LEU A 185 1.59 5.72 -10.82
CA LEU A 185 2.34 4.98 -9.80
C LEU A 185 2.27 3.47 -10.01
N LEU A 186 1.08 2.92 -10.22
CA LEU A 186 0.88 1.50 -10.48
C LEU A 186 1.56 1.09 -11.78
N LYS A 187 1.40 1.87 -12.85
CA LYS A 187 2.09 1.62 -14.13
C LYS A 187 3.61 1.55 -13.98
N ALA A 188 4.20 2.44 -13.18
CA ALA A 188 5.64 2.40 -12.89
C ALA A 188 6.03 1.20 -12.01
N ALA A 189 5.24 0.90 -10.97
CA ALA A 189 5.51 -0.21 -10.04
C ALA A 189 5.37 -1.58 -10.72
N MET A 190 4.34 -1.79 -11.55
CA MET A 190 4.10 -3.06 -12.25
C MET A 190 5.22 -3.38 -13.23
N ALA A 191 5.87 -2.38 -13.84
CA ALA A 191 7.02 -2.62 -14.73
C ALA A 191 8.21 -3.28 -14.00
N LEU A 192 8.34 -3.08 -12.68
CA LEU A 192 9.43 -3.65 -11.88
C LEU A 192 9.26 -5.16 -11.66
N THR A 193 8.04 -5.66 -11.77
CA THR A 193 7.73 -7.07 -11.52
C THR A 193 8.27 -7.98 -12.62
N MET A 194 8.55 -7.45 -13.81
CA MET A 194 9.23 -8.16 -14.90
C MET A 194 10.57 -8.79 -14.48
N TRP A 195 11.24 -8.22 -13.47
CA TRP A 195 12.50 -8.74 -12.90
C TRP A 195 12.30 -9.38 -11.51
N GLY A 196 11.08 -9.84 -11.24
CA GLY A 196 10.65 -10.55 -10.05
C GLY A 196 10.55 -9.69 -8.78
N ALA A 197 10.42 -8.37 -8.92
CA ALA A 197 10.07 -7.53 -7.77
C ALA A 197 8.60 -7.72 -7.38
N ARG A 198 8.31 -7.51 -6.10
CA ARG A 198 6.96 -7.60 -5.56
C ARG A 198 6.34 -6.21 -5.43
N VAL A 199 5.03 -6.10 -5.66
CA VAL A 199 4.23 -4.90 -5.45
C VAL A 199 3.22 -5.17 -4.33
N ARG A 200 3.18 -4.26 -3.36
CA ARG A 200 2.29 -4.33 -2.20
C ARG A 200 1.44 -3.05 -2.18
N ILE A 201 0.14 -3.21 -2.33
CA ILE A 201 -0.81 -2.09 -2.43
C ILE A 201 -1.68 -2.13 -1.16
N ILE A 202 -1.57 -1.15 -0.29
CA ILE A 202 -2.25 -1.13 1.01
C ILE A 202 -3.13 0.10 1.09
N SER A 203 -4.43 -0.06 1.37
CA SER A 203 -5.31 1.09 1.57
C SER A 203 -6.61 0.73 2.29
N THR A 204 -7.27 1.76 2.82
CA THR A 204 -8.72 1.74 3.02
C THR A 204 -9.41 2.18 1.72
N HIS A 205 -10.73 2.01 1.65
CA HIS A 205 -11.50 2.47 0.49
C HIS A 205 -11.66 3.99 0.47
N ASN A 206 -11.89 4.52 -0.73
CA ASN A 206 -12.21 5.93 -0.97
C ASN A 206 -13.21 6.05 -2.12
N GLY A 207 -14.39 5.49 -1.92
CA GLY A 207 -15.46 5.39 -2.91
C GLY A 207 -15.34 4.21 -3.87
N VAL A 208 -16.48 3.81 -4.44
CA VAL A 208 -16.60 2.67 -5.36
C VAL A 208 -15.93 2.90 -6.72
N ASP A 209 -15.89 4.16 -7.17
CA ASP A 209 -15.31 4.54 -8.46
C ASP A 209 -13.78 4.67 -8.42
N ASN A 210 -13.16 4.56 -7.23
CA ASN A 210 -11.72 4.70 -7.07
C ASN A 210 -10.98 3.55 -7.72
N LEU A 211 -9.85 3.85 -8.38
CA LEU A 211 -9.01 2.87 -9.07
C LEU A 211 -8.55 1.73 -8.14
N PHE A 212 -8.32 2.01 -6.86
CA PHE A 212 -7.99 1.00 -5.85
C PHE A 212 -9.10 -0.07 -5.73
N ASN A 213 -10.36 0.35 -5.63
CA ASN A 213 -11.50 -0.57 -5.58
C ASN A 213 -11.65 -1.34 -6.91
N GLN A 214 -11.48 -0.66 -8.05
CA GLN A 214 -11.54 -1.31 -9.37
C GLN A 214 -10.54 -2.47 -9.48
N TYR A 215 -9.29 -2.27 -9.04
CA TYR A 215 -8.25 -3.31 -9.07
C TYR A 215 -8.58 -4.50 -8.16
N ILE A 216 -9.22 -4.26 -7.01
CA ILE A 216 -9.70 -5.33 -6.14
C ILE A 216 -10.78 -6.16 -6.83
N GLN A 217 -11.75 -5.51 -7.48
CA GLN A 217 -12.81 -6.21 -8.20
C GLN A 217 -12.24 -7.01 -9.38
N GLU A 218 -11.34 -6.41 -10.16
CA GLU A 218 -10.65 -7.10 -11.26
C GLU A 218 -9.88 -8.33 -10.80
N ALA A 219 -9.22 -8.26 -9.63
CA ALA A 219 -8.56 -9.41 -9.04
C ALA A 219 -9.54 -10.50 -8.58
N ARG A 220 -10.65 -10.12 -7.92
CA ARG A 220 -11.70 -11.06 -7.47
C ARG A 220 -12.42 -11.75 -8.62
N GLU A 221 -12.61 -11.05 -9.72
CA GLU A 221 -13.21 -11.57 -10.96
C GLU A 221 -12.25 -12.43 -11.78
N GLY A 222 -10.98 -12.54 -11.37
CA GLY A 222 -9.94 -13.29 -12.09
C GLY A 222 -9.46 -12.61 -13.36
N ARG A 223 -9.75 -11.31 -13.55
CA ARG A 223 -9.17 -10.49 -14.64
C ARG A 223 -7.72 -10.12 -14.38
N LYS A 224 -7.29 -10.15 -13.11
CA LYS A 224 -5.90 -9.93 -12.67
C LYS A 224 -5.48 -11.00 -11.68
N ASP A 225 -4.28 -11.54 -11.84
CA ASP A 225 -3.71 -12.57 -10.96
C ASP A 225 -3.10 -11.97 -9.68
N TYR A 226 -3.87 -11.13 -8.99
CA TYR A 226 -3.41 -10.45 -7.76
C TYR A 226 -3.97 -11.14 -6.53
N SER A 227 -3.15 -11.32 -5.51
CA SER A 227 -3.64 -11.76 -4.20
C SER A 227 -4.35 -10.61 -3.49
N VAL A 228 -5.54 -10.87 -2.95
CA VAL A 228 -6.34 -9.86 -2.24
C VAL A 228 -6.55 -10.30 -0.80
N HIS A 229 -6.06 -9.49 0.14
CA HIS A 229 -6.33 -9.62 1.57
C HIS A 229 -7.43 -8.63 1.94
N ARG A 230 -8.56 -9.14 2.43
CA ARG A 230 -9.62 -8.33 3.02
C ARG A 230 -9.53 -8.43 4.54
N ILE A 231 -9.34 -7.29 5.21
CA ILE A 231 -9.08 -7.23 6.66
C ILE A 231 -9.97 -6.16 7.27
N THR A 232 -11.20 -6.50 7.63
CA THR A 232 -12.11 -5.59 8.33
C THR A 232 -11.67 -5.37 9.78
N LEU A 233 -12.27 -4.37 10.44
CA LEU A 233 -12.09 -4.19 11.87
C LEU A 233 -12.51 -5.43 12.66
N ASP A 234 -13.59 -6.09 12.25
CA ASP A 234 -14.11 -7.30 12.90
C ASP A 234 -13.15 -8.49 12.71
N ASP A 235 -12.57 -8.66 11.51
CA ASP A 235 -11.52 -9.66 11.26
C ASP A 235 -10.28 -9.39 12.14
N ALA A 236 -9.86 -8.13 12.21
CA ALA A 236 -8.70 -7.74 13.02
C ALA A 236 -8.95 -7.91 14.53
N ILE A 237 -10.17 -7.64 15.01
CA ILE A 237 -10.58 -7.90 16.40
C ILE A 237 -10.55 -9.40 16.70
N ALA A 238 -11.11 -10.23 15.81
CA ALA A 238 -11.10 -11.68 15.96
C ALA A 238 -9.67 -12.23 16.08
N ASP A 239 -8.74 -11.64 15.33
CA ASP A 239 -7.31 -11.96 15.37
C ASP A 239 -6.55 -11.27 16.52
N GLY A 240 -7.25 -10.59 17.44
CA GLY A 240 -6.69 -10.07 18.69
C GLY A 240 -6.23 -8.61 18.68
N LEU A 241 -6.66 -7.79 17.71
CA LEU A 241 -6.30 -6.36 17.63
C LEU A 241 -6.60 -5.61 18.93
N TYR A 242 -7.82 -5.75 19.47
CA TYR A 242 -8.19 -5.01 20.67
C TYR A 242 -7.44 -5.50 21.92
N ARG A 243 -7.16 -6.80 22.02
CA ARG A 243 -6.27 -7.36 23.06
C ARG A 243 -4.88 -6.72 23.01
N ARG A 244 -4.32 -6.56 21.80
CA ARG A 244 -3.03 -5.87 21.60
C ARG A 244 -3.11 -4.40 21.98
N ILE A 245 -4.20 -3.70 21.63
CA ILE A 245 -4.42 -2.31 22.05
C ILE A 245 -4.47 -2.20 23.57
N CYS A 246 -5.22 -3.08 24.25
CA CYS A 246 -5.29 -3.14 25.70
C CYS A 246 -3.91 -3.34 26.33
N TYR A 247 -3.13 -4.29 25.81
CA TYR A 247 -1.76 -4.53 26.27
C TYR A 247 -0.86 -3.29 26.14
N VAL A 248 -0.79 -2.69 24.95
CA VAL A 248 0.10 -1.54 24.68
C VAL A 248 -0.34 -0.30 25.48
N THR A 249 -1.64 -0.11 25.68
CA THR A 249 -2.18 1.04 26.41
C THR A 249 -2.33 0.82 27.92
N GLY A 250 -1.96 -0.35 28.44
CA GLY A 250 -2.10 -0.72 29.86
C GLY A 250 -3.56 -0.83 30.33
N ARG A 251 -4.51 -1.08 29.42
CA ARG A 251 -5.93 -1.29 29.75
C ARG A 251 -6.20 -2.77 29.99
N GLU A 252 -7.10 -3.07 30.92
CA GLU A 252 -7.60 -4.43 31.10
C GLU A 252 -8.52 -4.79 29.93
N TRP A 253 -8.36 -6.00 29.40
CA TRP A 253 -9.20 -6.54 28.34
C TRP A 253 -10.37 -7.34 28.91
N SER A 254 -11.56 -7.14 28.36
CA SER A 254 -12.72 -8.03 28.53
C SER A 254 -13.55 -8.10 27.24
N PRO A 255 -14.31 -9.18 27.00
CA PRO A 255 -15.21 -9.27 25.85
C PRO A 255 -16.19 -8.10 25.75
N GLU A 256 -16.71 -7.63 26.89
CA GLU A 256 -17.65 -6.51 26.94
C GLU A 256 -16.99 -5.19 26.55
N SER A 257 -15.75 -4.97 27.00
CA SER A 257 -14.99 -3.78 26.64
C SER A 257 -14.59 -3.77 25.16
N GLU A 258 -14.30 -4.93 24.58
CA GLU A 258 -13.99 -5.11 23.15
C GLU A 258 -15.21 -4.79 22.28
N GLN A 259 -16.36 -5.39 22.62
CA GLN A 259 -17.62 -5.14 21.93
C GLN A 259 -18.01 -3.67 22.04
N LYS A 260 -17.92 -3.09 23.25
CA LYS A 260 -18.21 -1.68 23.48
C LYS A 260 -17.29 -0.77 22.67
N TRP A 261 -16.00 -1.07 22.61
CA TRP A 261 -15.03 -0.29 21.84
C TRP A 261 -15.36 -0.29 20.35
N ARG A 262 -15.65 -1.46 19.79
CA ARG A 262 -16.08 -1.61 18.40
C ARG A 262 -17.36 -0.82 18.12
N ASP A 263 -18.38 -0.95 18.98
CA ASP A 263 -19.66 -0.27 18.79
C ASP A 263 -19.53 1.26 18.94
N ASP A 264 -18.68 1.73 19.86
CA ASP A 264 -18.37 3.14 20.01
C ASP A 264 -17.65 3.69 18.76
N LEU A 265 -16.76 2.93 18.13
CA LEU A 265 -16.11 3.36 16.88
C LEU A 265 -17.12 3.60 15.76
N TYR A 266 -18.06 2.67 15.57
CA TYR A 266 -19.13 2.82 14.58
C TYR A 266 -20.11 3.94 14.95
N LYS A 267 -20.48 4.05 16.23
CA LYS A 267 -21.41 5.08 16.72
C LYS A 267 -20.85 6.49 16.58
N ASN A 268 -19.55 6.67 16.79
CA ASN A 268 -18.89 7.97 16.78
C ASN A 268 -18.32 8.37 15.41
N ALA A 269 -18.43 7.51 14.39
CA ALA A 269 -18.13 7.90 13.02
C ALA A 269 -19.14 8.96 12.52
N PRO A 270 -18.75 9.84 11.57
CA PRO A 270 -19.65 10.91 11.12
C PRO A 270 -20.94 10.36 10.48
N THR A 271 -20.84 9.27 9.72
CA THR A 271 -21.97 8.50 9.20
C THR A 271 -21.68 7.00 9.29
N ARG A 272 -22.70 6.17 9.10
CA ARG A 272 -22.50 4.72 9.04
C ARG A 272 -21.72 4.33 7.79
N GLU A 273 -21.96 5.02 6.68
CA GLU A 273 -21.22 4.83 5.43
C GLU A 273 -19.73 5.19 5.60
N ASP A 274 -19.38 6.21 6.40
CA ASP A 274 -17.99 6.50 6.77
C ASP A 274 -17.38 5.36 7.58
N ALA A 275 -18.11 4.81 8.55
CA ALA A 275 -17.64 3.69 9.36
C ALA A 275 -17.44 2.42 8.51
N ASP A 276 -18.40 2.11 7.62
CA ASP A 276 -18.35 0.95 6.73
C ASP A 276 -17.16 1.06 5.75
N GLU A 277 -16.85 2.27 5.26
CA GLU A 277 -15.69 2.52 4.40
C GLU A 277 -14.36 2.40 5.12
N GLU A 278 -14.26 2.99 6.32
CA GLU A 278 -13.01 3.08 7.06
C GLU A 278 -12.68 1.83 7.89
N TYR A 279 -13.70 1.10 8.35
CA TYR A 279 -13.58 -0.05 9.24
C TYR A 279 -14.15 -1.34 8.62
N GLY A 280 -15.23 -1.22 7.85
CA GLY A 280 -15.95 -2.35 7.30
C GLY A 280 -15.37 -2.90 5.99
N CYS A 281 -14.40 -2.22 5.37
CA CYS A 281 -13.95 -2.51 3.99
C CYS A 281 -15.14 -2.57 3.02
N ILE A 282 -15.94 -1.50 3.02
CA ILE A 282 -17.10 -1.34 2.14
C ILE A 282 -16.97 0.03 1.47
N PRO A 283 -16.63 0.11 0.17
CA PRO A 283 -16.46 1.40 -0.48
C PRO A 283 -17.78 2.17 -0.50
N LYS A 284 -17.73 3.48 -0.28
CA LYS A 284 -18.94 4.29 -0.40
C LYS A 284 -19.49 4.25 -1.82
N LYS A 285 -20.81 4.16 -1.93
CA LYS A 285 -21.51 4.27 -3.21
C LYS A 285 -21.25 5.64 -3.80
N SER A 286 -21.09 5.69 -5.12
CA SER A 286 -21.06 6.97 -5.82
C SER A 286 -22.41 7.67 -5.64
N GLY A 287 -22.39 8.99 -5.46
CA GLY A 287 -23.61 9.78 -5.30
C GLY A 287 -24.57 9.72 -6.50
N GLY A 288 -24.15 9.12 -7.62
CA GLY A 288 -24.95 8.88 -8.82
C GLY A 288 -25.55 7.48 -8.95
N ALA A 289 -25.19 6.51 -8.09
CA ALA A 289 -25.71 5.15 -8.19
C ALA A 289 -27.12 5.05 -7.55
N TYR A 290 -28.15 5.18 -8.38
CA TYR A 290 -29.55 5.01 -7.99
C TYR A 290 -29.86 3.60 -7.44
N ILE A 291 -29.03 2.59 -7.79
CA ILE A 291 -29.22 1.19 -7.42
C ILE A 291 -28.00 0.66 -6.63
N PRO A 292 -28.17 0.26 -5.36
CA PRO A 292 -27.15 -0.44 -4.56
C PRO A 292 -26.53 -1.66 -5.26
N HIS A 293 -25.21 -1.83 -5.14
CA HIS A 293 -24.51 -2.99 -5.72
C HIS A 293 -25.04 -4.34 -5.21
N ALA A 294 -25.40 -4.45 -3.93
CA ALA A 294 -26.05 -5.64 -3.37
C ALA A 294 -27.38 -6.00 -4.08
N LEU A 295 -28.13 -5.00 -4.57
CA LEU A 295 -29.35 -5.25 -5.36
C LEU A 295 -29.01 -5.68 -6.78
N ILE A 296 -27.89 -5.21 -7.34
CA ILE A 296 -27.38 -5.68 -8.63
C ILE A 296 -26.98 -7.15 -8.49
N GLU A 297 -26.17 -7.51 -7.49
CA GLU A 297 -25.77 -8.91 -7.24
C GLU A 297 -26.96 -9.84 -7.01
N MET A 298 -27.96 -9.41 -6.24
CA MET A 298 -29.20 -10.18 -6.05
C MET A 298 -29.99 -10.35 -7.35
N ALA A 299 -29.89 -9.39 -8.27
CA ALA A 299 -30.54 -9.43 -9.57
C ALA A 299 -29.70 -10.14 -10.65
N MET A 300 -28.42 -10.43 -10.38
CA MET A 300 -27.54 -11.16 -11.29
C MET A 300 -27.96 -12.64 -11.36
N ILE A 301 -28.31 -13.08 -12.56
CA ILE A 301 -28.61 -14.48 -12.84
C ILE A 301 -27.36 -15.10 -13.46
N ARG A 302 -26.82 -16.15 -12.83
CA ARG A 302 -25.53 -16.78 -13.21
C ARG A 302 -25.51 -17.37 -14.62
N ASP A 303 -26.68 -17.75 -15.14
CA ASP A 303 -26.80 -18.46 -16.42
C ASP A 303 -27.28 -17.56 -17.58
N ILE A 304 -27.11 -16.24 -17.48
CA ILE A 304 -27.37 -15.34 -18.61
C ILE A 304 -26.25 -15.52 -19.64
N PRO A 305 -26.56 -15.83 -20.91
CA PRO A 305 -25.57 -15.83 -21.98
C PRO A 305 -24.96 -14.43 -22.10
N ILE A 306 -23.66 -14.32 -21.81
CA ILE A 306 -22.91 -13.09 -22.06
C ILE A 306 -22.48 -13.12 -23.52
N LEU A 307 -23.12 -12.30 -24.34
CA LEU A 307 -22.72 -12.10 -25.74
C LEU A 307 -21.65 -11.01 -25.76
N THR A 308 -20.42 -11.38 -26.11
CA THR A 308 -19.29 -10.43 -26.24
C THR A 308 -19.02 -10.10 -27.70
N PHE A 309 -19.06 -8.81 -28.04
CA PHE A 309 -18.65 -8.28 -29.33
C PHE A 309 -17.27 -7.63 -29.19
N GLU A 310 -16.26 -8.19 -29.83
CA GLU A 310 -14.92 -7.59 -29.89
C GLU A 310 -14.84 -6.71 -31.14
N ALA A 311 -14.91 -5.40 -30.93
CA ALA A 311 -14.87 -4.43 -32.01
C ALA A 311 -13.43 -4.19 -32.50
N PRO A 312 -13.22 -3.92 -33.80
CA PRO A 312 -11.90 -3.53 -34.30
C PRO A 312 -11.45 -2.17 -33.74
N ASP A 313 -10.14 -1.92 -33.68
CA ASP A 313 -9.53 -0.72 -33.07
C ASP A 313 -10.06 0.61 -33.65
N ASP A 314 -10.49 0.60 -34.92
CA ASP A 314 -11.03 1.77 -35.60
C ASP A 314 -12.54 1.97 -35.40
N PHE A 315 -13.24 1.05 -34.71
CA PHE A 315 -14.69 1.00 -34.62
C PHE A 315 -15.30 2.34 -34.18
N ILE A 316 -14.76 2.96 -33.13
CA ILE A 316 -15.25 4.24 -32.59
C ILE A 316 -15.10 5.39 -33.60
N SER A 317 -14.10 5.32 -34.47
CA SER A 317 -13.86 6.35 -35.50
C SER A 317 -14.78 6.22 -36.72
N ARG A 318 -15.54 5.13 -36.84
CA ARG A 318 -16.45 4.90 -37.97
C ARG A 318 -17.72 5.75 -37.85
N ALA A 319 -18.31 6.04 -39.01
CA ALA A 319 -19.61 6.70 -39.08
C ALA A 319 -20.67 5.91 -38.29
N ALA A 320 -21.59 6.62 -37.62
CA ALA A 320 -22.57 6.01 -36.71
C ALA A 320 -23.39 4.89 -37.35
N TRP A 321 -23.86 5.09 -38.59
CA TRP A 321 -24.62 4.08 -39.33
C TRP A 321 -23.84 2.78 -39.58
N LEU A 322 -22.51 2.87 -39.72
CA LEU A 322 -21.66 1.72 -39.96
C LEU A 322 -21.47 0.92 -38.67
N ARG A 323 -21.27 1.61 -37.54
CA ARG A 323 -21.23 1.01 -36.20
C ARG A 323 -22.56 0.32 -35.86
N GLU A 324 -23.68 0.98 -36.14
CA GLU A 324 -25.02 0.42 -35.91
C GLU A 324 -25.28 -0.81 -36.77
N SER A 325 -24.93 -0.77 -38.07
CA SER A 325 -25.08 -1.91 -38.97
C SER A 325 -24.25 -3.12 -38.53
N GLU A 326 -23.02 -2.89 -38.04
CA GLU A 326 -22.11 -3.94 -37.60
C GLU A 326 -22.61 -4.61 -36.32
N VAL A 327 -23.10 -3.83 -35.35
CA VAL A 327 -23.72 -4.35 -34.11
C VAL A 327 -25.04 -5.08 -34.39
N LEU A 328 -25.84 -4.63 -35.35
CA LEU A 328 -27.10 -5.29 -35.74
C LEU A 328 -26.88 -6.60 -36.52
N THR A 329 -25.71 -6.76 -37.15
CA THR A 329 -25.36 -7.97 -37.91
C THR A 329 -24.82 -9.07 -36.99
N TRP A 330 -24.16 -8.68 -35.90
CA TRP A 330 -23.64 -9.57 -34.86
C TRP A 330 -24.78 -10.15 -34.00
#